data_AF-A0A2V8AKV2-F1
#
_entry.id   AF-A0A2V8AKV2-F1
#
_cell.length_a   1.000
_cell.length_b   1.000
_cell.length_c   1.000
_cell.angle_alpha   90.00
_cell.angle_beta   90.00
_cell.angle_gamma   90.00
#
_symmetry.space_group_name_H-M   'P 1'
#
loop_
_entity.id
_entity.type
_entity.pdbx_description
1 polymer ?
#
loop_
_entity_poly.entity_id
_entity_poly.type
_entity_poly.pdbx_seq_one_letter_code
_entity_poly.pdbx_strand_id
1 'polypeptide(L)'
;MKRNSEFAEDLTPAIAFVRRRLPTLVLDQGFNRHESPQTPLSTSARRTSHSQVAFQPSVQTSLNPPPSLIAYRATLICGLNRVLRRRMDANEKGDALEQAVRGIETTILRSFPGYSERTFRIESKKLIEIDGVRHEIDIYVTVALGPGYQPVFIFESKNWKDKVSKNDIIIFSEKIRATNAQQGFFVAKSYTSDAEAQAKRDPRLVLLNATELDSSAVMVPNQFHGLHVDEPEQMSLDIIPADVQNPRTSRALDPKHADFQLRGQSISLIDFINAWATQLRDEQTQSFKSLQAGWGPHMLHLDDERDFNEGEATVNGKPTRKMRLSFDVRVHVLKAFVVSAFDVATRGRSVVVKCETPVVTALVHFVQVDANAAQKSADR
;
A
#
# COMPACT_ATOMS: atom_id res chain seq x y z
N MET A 1 27.00 0.43 -27.23
CA MET A 1 26.09 0.66 -28.38
C MET A 1 25.08 -0.49 -28.41
N LYS A 2 23.81 -0.25 -28.02
CA LYS A 2 22.70 -1.23 -27.93
C LYS A 2 22.93 -2.40 -26.91
N ARG A 3 21.93 -2.93 -26.20
CA ARG A 3 20.45 -2.84 -26.30
C ARG A 3 19.79 -2.56 -24.94
N ASN A 4 18.65 -1.87 -24.96
CA ASN A 4 17.64 -1.82 -23.88
C ASN A 4 16.50 -2.81 -24.20
N SER A 5 15.49 -2.84 -23.31
CA SER A 5 14.26 -3.66 -23.27
C SER A 5 14.44 -4.99 -22.50
N GLU A 6 13.54 -5.40 -21.59
CA GLU A 6 12.16 -4.94 -21.29
C GLU A 6 11.91 -4.92 -19.77
N PHE A 7 11.21 -3.88 -19.28
CA PHE A 7 10.37 -3.96 -18.07
C PHE A 7 9.26 -2.92 -18.23
N ALA A 8 8.06 -3.40 -18.56
CA ALA A 8 6.84 -2.65 -18.35
C ALA A 8 6.30 -3.09 -16.98
N GLU A 9 6.37 -2.21 -15.99
CA GLU A 9 5.73 -2.47 -14.70
C GLU A 9 4.21 -2.31 -14.87
N ASP A 10 3.48 -3.39 -14.63
CA ASP A 10 2.03 -3.34 -14.49
C ASP A 10 1.69 -2.40 -13.31
N LEU A 11 0.95 -1.33 -13.60
CA LEU A 11 0.41 -0.42 -12.58
C LEU A 11 -0.79 -1.08 -11.89
N THR A 12 -0.55 -2.12 -11.10
CA THR A 12 -1.57 -2.77 -10.28
C THR A 12 -2.08 -1.79 -9.21
N PRO A 13 -3.40 -1.53 -9.10
CA PRO A 13 -3.92 -0.66 -8.07
C PRO A 13 -3.73 -1.30 -6.68
N ALA A 14 -3.16 -0.55 -5.74
CA ALA A 14 -2.99 -1.00 -4.37
C ALA A 14 -4.33 -0.99 -3.62
N ILE A 15 -5.00 -2.15 -3.56
CA ILE A 15 -6.25 -2.34 -2.80
C ILE A 15 -5.93 -2.69 -1.34
N ALA A 16 -6.44 -1.89 -0.40
CA ALA A 16 -6.29 -2.14 1.03
C ALA A 16 -7.49 -2.88 1.61
N PHE A 17 -7.37 -4.20 1.83
CA PHE A 17 -8.34 -5.00 2.57
C PHE A 17 -8.13 -4.88 4.08
N VAL A 18 -9.20 -4.74 4.87
CA VAL A 18 -9.13 -4.78 6.34
C VAL A 18 -10.08 -5.83 6.92
N ARG A 19 -9.49 -6.92 7.44
CA ARG A 19 -10.21 -8.07 8.02
C ARG A 19 -10.35 -7.93 9.54
N ARG A 20 -11.47 -8.39 10.10
CA ARG A 20 -11.60 -8.64 11.56
C ARG A 20 -10.95 -9.97 11.96
N ARG A 21 -9.61 -9.99 12.00
CA ARG A 21 -8.72 -10.82 12.85
C ARG A 21 -7.27 -10.48 12.50
N LEU A 22 -6.47 -10.07 13.48
CA LEU A 22 -5.04 -9.77 13.34
C LEU A 22 -4.19 -11.07 13.41
N PRO A 23 -2.97 -11.12 12.85
CA PRO A 23 -2.54 -10.50 11.60
C PRO A 23 -1.69 -11.45 10.71
N THR A 24 -1.93 -11.47 9.40
CA THR A 24 -0.89 -11.85 8.42
C THR A 24 -1.04 -10.99 7.17
N LEU A 25 -0.10 -10.06 6.98
CA LEU A 25 -0.05 -9.23 5.78
C LEU A 25 0.90 -9.91 4.79
N VAL A 26 0.36 -10.80 3.97
CA VAL A 26 1.10 -11.39 2.85
C VAL A 26 1.09 -10.38 1.70
N LEU A 27 2.20 -9.65 1.56
CA LEU A 27 2.55 -9.05 0.27
C LEU A 27 3.09 -10.18 -0.60
N ASP A 28 2.25 -10.70 -1.49
CA ASP A 28 2.71 -11.66 -2.49
C ASP A 28 3.53 -10.92 -3.55
N GLN A 29 4.85 -10.95 -3.39
CA GLN A 29 5.76 -10.67 -4.49
C GLN A 29 5.90 -11.95 -5.30
N GLY A 30 5.29 -11.98 -6.48
CA GLY A 30 5.31 -13.12 -7.37
C GLY A 30 6.71 -13.57 -7.73
N PHE A 31 7.21 -14.60 -7.05
CA PHE A 31 8.43 -15.33 -7.42
C PHE A 31 8.06 -16.50 -8.34
N ASN A 32 7.97 -16.21 -9.65
CA ASN A 32 8.05 -17.26 -10.66
C ASN A 32 9.42 -17.92 -10.58
N ARG A 33 9.48 -19.14 -10.03
CA ARG A 33 10.64 -20.01 -10.22
C ARG A 33 10.66 -20.50 -11.67
N HIS A 34 11.73 -20.14 -12.38
CA HIS A 34 12.13 -20.90 -13.56
C HIS A 34 12.49 -22.33 -13.13
N GLU A 35 11.69 -23.31 -13.53
CA GLU A 35 12.16 -24.69 -13.70
C GLU A 35 12.13 -25.04 -15.19
N SER A 36 13.25 -25.58 -15.67
CA SER A 36 13.49 -25.88 -17.08
C SER A 36 12.70 -27.12 -17.52
N PRO A 37 11.97 -27.09 -18.65
CA PRO A 37 11.29 -28.28 -19.14
C PRO A 37 12.30 -29.27 -19.74
N GLN A 38 12.33 -30.50 -19.23
CA GLN A 38 12.93 -31.63 -19.94
C GLN A 38 11.92 -32.23 -20.94
N THR A 39 12.46 -32.70 -22.07
CA THR A 39 11.78 -33.25 -23.24
C THR A 39 10.81 -34.42 -22.97
N PRO A 40 9.72 -34.49 -23.75
CA PRO A 40 9.16 -35.75 -24.24
C PRO A 40 9.40 -35.93 -25.75
N LEU A 41 9.65 -37.18 -26.15
CA LEU A 41 9.83 -37.62 -27.55
C LEU A 41 8.52 -38.14 -28.14
N SER A 42 8.23 -37.78 -29.40
CA SER A 42 7.34 -38.50 -30.35
C SER A 42 5.83 -38.60 -29.98
N THR A 43 4.85 -38.70 -30.88
CA THR A 43 4.78 -38.55 -32.36
C THR A 43 3.32 -38.36 -32.76
N SER A 44 3.04 -37.49 -33.73
CA SER A 44 2.20 -37.76 -34.92
C SER A 44 1.73 -36.44 -35.55
N ALA A 45 1.48 -36.45 -36.86
CA ALA A 45 1.30 -35.24 -37.66
C ALA A 45 -0.10 -35.14 -38.27
N ARG A 46 -0.58 -33.90 -38.50
CA ARG A 46 -1.36 -33.54 -39.70
C ARG A 46 -1.29 -32.03 -40.01
N ARG A 47 -1.16 -31.72 -41.31
CA ARG A 47 -1.29 -30.37 -41.93
C ARG A 47 -2.79 -29.94 -41.91
N THR A 48 -3.25 -28.69 -42.09
CA THR A 48 -3.12 -27.66 -43.17
C THR A 48 -3.92 -26.38 -42.76
N SER A 49 -3.86 -25.15 -43.33
CA SER A 49 -2.91 -24.42 -44.21
C SER A 49 -3.38 -22.96 -44.48
N HIS A 50 -2.47 -21.97 -44.47
CA HIS A 50 -2.61 -20.57 -45.00
C HIS A 50 -3.60 -19.63 -44.24
N SER A 51 -3.45 -18.28 -44.16
CA SER A 51 -2.87 -17.31 -45.13
C SER A 51 -2.34 -15.98 -44.53
N GLN A 52 -1.29 -15.43 -45.16
CA GLN A 52 -0.97 -14.00 -45.50
C GLN A 52 -1.08 -12.81 -44.50
N VAL A 53 0.11 -12.34 -44.04
CA VAL A 53 0.76 -11.01 -44.22
C VAL A 53 -0.07 -9.72 -44.40
N ALA A 54 0.24 -8.68 -43.60
CA ALA A 54 0.28 -7.25 -44.01
C ALA A 54 1.33 -6.44 -43.20
N PHE A 55 1.83 -5.34 -43.77
CA PHE A 55 3.00 -4.56 -43.29
C PHE A 55 2.68 -3.40 -42.31
N GLN A 56 3.69 -2.93 -41.58
CA GLN A 56 3.68 -1.64 -40.84
C GLN A 56 3.72 -0.42 -41.79
N PRO A 57 3.50 0.81 -41.27
CA PRO A 57 4.69 1.60 -40.96
C PRO A 57 4.67 2.28 -39.56
N SER A 58 5.88 2.48 -39.06
CA SER A 58 6.21 3.18 -37.82
C SER A 58 5.91 4.69 -37.85
N VAL A 59 5.39 5.23 -36.74
CA VAL A 59 5.62 6.63 -36.35
C VAL A 59 6.59 6.65 -35.18
N GLN A 60 7.79 7.20 -35.39
CA GLN A 60 8.72 7.48 -34.30
C GLN A 60 8.33 8.80 -33.63
N THR A 61 7.75 8.72 -32.43
CA THR A 61 7.75 9.84 -31.47
C THR A 61 8.76 9.53 -30.37
N SER A 62 9.90 10.21 -30.41
CA SER A 62 10.90 10.11 -29.34
C SER A 62 10.37 10.80 -28.08
N LEU A 63 9.95 10.01 -27.10
CA LEU A 63 9.76 10.47 -25.73
C LEU A 63 10.85 9.82 -24.87
N ASN A 64 11.71 10.66 -24.29
CA ASN A 64 12.67 10.23 -23.29
C ASN A 64 11.91 9.61 -22.09
N PRO A 65 12.38 8.50 -21.51
CA PRO A 65 11.81 8.02 -20.26
C PRO A 65 12.05 9.06 -19.15
N PRO A 66 11.09 9.29 -18.24
CA PRO A 66 11.25 10.28 -17.18
C PRO A 66 12.31 9.82 -16.16
N PRO A 67 13.20 10.72 -15.70
CA PRO A 67 14.23 10.40 -14.70
C PRO A 67 13.63 10.44 -13.29
N SER A 68 12.80 9.46 -12.95
CA SER A 68 12.23 9.32 -11.61
C SER A 68 12.07 7.85 -11.24
N LEU A 69 12.81 7.41 -10.22
CA LEU A 69 12.63 6.11 -9.59
C LEU A 69 11.41 6.25 -8.66
N ILE A 70 10.22 5.93 -9.15
CA ILE A 70 8.97 6.19 -8.41
C ILE A 70 8.71 5.07 -7.40
N ALA A 71 9.49 5.07 -6.32
CA ALA A 71 9.33 4.14 -5.21
C ALA A 71 8.08 4.48 -4.37
N TYR A 72 6.90 4.07 -4.85
CA TYR A 72 5.66 4.20 -4.09
C TYR A 72 5.68 3.31 -2.85
N ARG A 73 5.79 3.92 -1.68
CA ARG A 73 5.39 3.27 -0.42
C ARG A 73 3.91 3.57 -0.16
N ALA A 74 3.20 2.59 0.40
CA ALA A 74 1.89 2.76 1.01
C ALA A 74 1.95 2.15 2.42
N THR A 75 1.84 2.97 3.47
CA THR A 75 1.78 2.47 4.86
C THR A 75 0.36 2.66 5.38
N LEU A 76 -0.34 1.55 5.65
CA LEU A 76 -1.69 1.56 6.21
C LEU A 76 -1.64 1.77 7.72
N ILE A 77 -2.21 2.88 8.19
CA ILE A 77 -2.47 3.12 9.61
C ILE A 77 -3.98 2.98 9.83
N CYS A 78 -4.39 1.92 10.53
CA CYS A 78 -5.77 1.68 10.95
C CYS A 78 -6.03 2.34 12.31
N GLY A 79 -7.08 3.15 12.39
CA GLY A 79 -7.50 3.76 13.67
C GLY A 79 -8.99 4.10 13.70
N LEU A 80 -9.54 4.22 14.90
CA LEU A 80 -10.93 4.63 15.18
C LEU A 80 -11.12 6.16 15.20
N ASN A 81 -10.15 6.92 14.70
CA ASN A 81 -10.11 8.38 14.83
C ASN A 81 -10.98 9.07 13.77
N ARG A 82 -12.11 9.61 14.24
CA ARG A 82 -13.02 10.47 13.48
C ARG A 82 -12.40 11.86 13.24
N VAL A 83 -11.40 11.93 12.37
CA VAL A 83 -10.78 13.20 11.96
C VAL A 83 -11.74 13.96 11.05
N LEU A 84 -12.54 14.83 11.65
CA LEU A 84 -13.36 15.83 10.94
C LEU A 84 -12.46 16.78 10.15
N ARG A 85 -12.99 17.36 9.05
CA ARG A 85 -12.30 18.38 8.22
C ARG A 85 -12.17 19.72 8.97
N ARG A 86 -11.37 19.78 10.03
CA ARG A 86 -10.92 21.02 10.67
C ARG A 86 -9.65 21.49 9.95
N ARG A 87 -9.41 22.82 9.90
CA ARG A 87 -8.09 23.35 9.54
C ARG A 87 -7.09 22.87 10.59
N MET A 88 -6.01 22.24 10.13
CA MET A 88 -4.89 21.86 10.99
C MET A 88 -4.31 23.10 11.69
N ASP A 89 -4.03 23.00 12.98
CA ASP A 89 -3.31 24.02 13.73
C ASP A 89 -1.81 24.03 13.39
N ALA A 90 -1.04 24.91 14.03
CA ALA A 90 0.39 25.08 13.74
C ALA A 90 1.22 23.85 14.14
N ASN A 91 0.82 23.11 15.17
CA ASN A 91 1.52 21.91 15.63
C ASN A 91 1.16 20.73 14.74
N GLU A 92 -0.12 20.54 14.42
CA GLU A 92 -0.58 19.52 13.46
C GLU A 92 0.09 19.71 12.08
N LYS A 93 0.29 20.96 11.65
CA LYS A 93 1.05 21.30 10.43
C LYS A 93 2.54 21.00 10.52
N GLY A 94 3.15 21.15 11.69
CA GLY A 94 4.54 20.76 11.95
C GLY A 94 4.71 19.25 11.90
N ASP A 95 3.89 18.51 12.66
CA ASP A 95 3.85 17.05 12.70
C ASP A 95 3.61 16.44 11.31
N ALA A 96 2.73 17.04 10.50
CA ALA A 96 2.49 16.59 9.12
C ALA A 96 3.72 16.77 8.21
N LEU A 97 4.51 17.84 8.40
CA LEU A 97 5.77 18.04 7.68
C LEU A 97 6.86 17.07 8.18
N GLU A 98 6.96 16.84 9.49
CA GLU A 98 7.87 15.83 10.04
C GLU A 98 7.55 14.44 9.45
N GLN A 99 6.28 14.03 9.46
CA GLN A 99 5.85 12.76 8.86
C GLN A 99 6.18 12.69 7.37
N ALA A 100 6.00 13.79 6.62
CA ALA A 100 6.37 13.87 5.22
C ALA A 100 7.87 13.67 4.99
N VAL A 101 8.72 14.40 5.72
CA VAL A 101 10.19 14.26 5.64
C VAL A 101 10.62 12.85 6.07
N ARG A 102 10.07 12.31 7.16
CA ARG A 102 10.32 10.94 7.62
C ARG A 102 10.01 9.91 6.53
N GLY A 103 8.87 10.03 5.86
CA GLY A 103 8.48 9.13 4.77
C GLY A 103 9.40 9.22 3.56
N ILE A 104 9.76 10.44 3.16
CA ILE A 104 10.70 10.71 2.06
C ILE A 104 12.07 10.11 2.36
N GLU A 105 12.69 10.45 3.49
CA GLU A 105 14.02 9.97 3.86
C GLU A 105 14.05 8.45 4.10
N THR A 106 12.97 7.86 4.65
CA THR A 106 12.86 6.39 4.74
C THR A 106 12.83 5.74 3.37
N THR A 107 12.19 6.37 2.38
CA THR A 107 12.08 5.83 1.01
C THR A 107 13.40 6.01 0.24
N ILE A 108 14.05 7.17 0.39
CA ILE A 108 15.42 7.43 -0.11
C ILE A 108 16.37 6.35 0.41
N LEU A 109 16.46 6.15 1.72
CA LEU A 109 17.39 5.17 2.32
C LEU A 109 17.08 3.73 1.90
N ARG A 110 15.82 3.34 1.69
CA ARG A 110 15.47 2.01 1.16
C ARG A 110 15.76 1.81 -0.32
N SER A 111 15.85 2.90 -1.10
CA SER A 111 16.13 2.82 -2.53
C SER A 111 17.61 2.57 -2.85
N PHE A 112 18.51 2.76 -1.87
CA PHE A 112 19.94 2.55 -2.06
C PHE A 112 20.35 1.07 -1.99
N PRO A 113 21.06 0.55 -3.01
CA PRO A 113 21.69 -0.77 -2.92
C PRO A 113 22.64 -0.85 -1.71
N GLY A 114 22.54 -1.92 -0.93
CA GLY A 114 23.32 -2.11 0.30
C GLY A 114 22.67 -1.52 1.56
N TYR A 115 21.64 -0.68 1.43
CA TYR A 115 20.86 -0.21 2.57
C TYR A 115 19.63 -1.12 2.78
N SER A 116 19.49 -1.68 3.98
CA SER A 116 18.33 -2.45 4.41
C SER A 116 17.81 -1.91 5.74
N GLU A 117 16.64 -2.35 6.21
CA GLU A 117 16.12 -1.94 7.54
C GLU A 117 17.06 -2.25 8.72
N ARG A 118 18.11 -3.07 8.50
CA ARG A 118 19.15 -3.38 9.51
C ARG A 118 20.37 -2.46 9.44
N THR A 119 20.54 -1.68 8.38
CA THR A 119 21.69 -0.78 8.18
C THR A 119 21.37 0.67 8.45
N PHE A 120 20.13 1.04 8.79
CA PHE A 120 19.79 2.38 9.25
C PHE A 120 18.60 2.37 10.22
N ARG A 121 18.53 3.38 11.09
CA ARG A 121 17.45 3.59 12.06
C ARG A 121 17.01 5.05 12.01
N ILE A 122 15.70 5.27 11.93
CA ILE A 122 15.07 6.61 11.89
C ILE A 122 14.15 6.76 13.10
N GLU A 123 14.52 7.65 14.01
CA GLU A 123 13.80 7.97 15.23
C GLU A 123 13.12 9.33 15.07
N SER A 124 11.86 9.44 15.49
CA SER A 124 11.11 10.71 15.49
C SER A 124 11.10 11.31 16.89
N LYS A 125 11.12 12.65 16.98
CA LYS A 125 11.06 13.42 18.23
C LYS A 125 12.05 12.92 19.29
N LYS A 126 13.29 12.68 18.86
CA LYS A 126 14.34 12.12 19.72
C LYS A 126 14.84 13.22 20.66
N LEU A 127 14.63 13.02 21.96
CA LEU A 127 15.26 13.83 22.99
C LEU A 127 16.68 13.33 23.26
N ILE A 128 17.64 14.25 23.25
CA ILE A 128 18.98 14.06 23.79
C ILE A 128 19.26 15.10 24.87
N GLU A 129 20.17 14.79 25.80
CA GLU A 129 20.61 15.72 26.84
C GLU A 129 22.15 15.71 26.87
N ILE A 130 22.78 16.88 26.74
CA ILE A 130 24.23 17.06 26.72
C ILE A 130 24.57 18.26 27.59
N ASP A 131 25.51 18.09 28.52
CA ASP A 131 25.91 19.11 29.51
C ASP A 131 24.72 19.77 30.24
N GLY A 132 23.63 19.00 30.45
CA GLY A 132 22.38 19.44 31.08
C GLY A 132 21.41 20.18 30.16
N VAL A 133 21.77 20.42 28.89
CA VAL A 133 20.90 21.04 27.88
C VAL A 133 20.15 19.95 27.11
N ARG A 134 18.81 20.09 27.04
CA ARG A 134 17.96 19.20 26.25
C ARG A 134 17.79 19.69 24.83
N HIS A 135 17.98 18.79 23.88
CA HIS A 135 17.67 19.03 22.47
C HIS A 135 16.66 17.98 21.99
N GLU A 136 15.48 18.43 21.58
CA GLU A 136 14.53 17.63 20.79
C GLU A 136 14.97 17.66 19.33
N ILE A 137 15.01 16.51 18.66
CA ILE A 137 15.35 16.36 17.25
C ILE A 137 14.15 15.72 16.54
N ASP A 138 13.52 16.45 15.62
CA ASP A 138 12.29 16.00 14.95
C ASP A 138 12.50 14.67 14.22
N ILE A 139 13.61 14.53 13.48
CA ILE A 139 14.03 13.25 12.88
C ILE A 139 15.52 13.04 13.10
N TYR A 140 15.87 11.92 13.74
CA TYR A 140 17.23 11.48 13.99
C TYR A 140 17.51 10.19 13.22
N VAL A 141 18.42 10.26 12.24
CA VAL A 141 18.83 9.14 11.40
C VAL A 141 20.22 8.67 11.83
N THR A 142 20.37 7.38 12.03
CA THR A 142 21.67 6.70 12.14
C THR A 142 21.79 5.69 11.02
N VAL A 143 22.97 5.61 10.40
CA VAL A 143 23.30 4.57 9.42
C VAL A 143 24.46 3.75 9.97
N ALA A 144 24.43 2.43 9.82
CA ALA A 144 25.50 1.51 10.20
C ALA A 144 26.13 0.92 8.93
N LEU A 145 27.19 1.57 8.45
CA LEU A 145 27.89 1.19 7.21
C LEU A 145 29.08 0.25 7.44
N GLY A 146 29.48 0.04 8.70
CA GLY A 146 30.54 -0.89 9.06
C GLY A 146 30.85 -0.86 10.56
N PRO A 147 31.76 -1.73 11.04
CA PRO A 147 32.19 -1.74 12.44
C PRO A 147 32.78 -0.38 12.84
N GLY A 148 32.25 0.24 13.89
CA GLY A 148 32.75 1.49 14.46
C GLY A 148 32.37 2.78 13.72
N TYR A 149 31.74 2.73 12.55
CA TYR A 149 31.28 3.93 11.82
C TYR A 149 29.75 3.99 11.76
N GLN A 150 29.19 4.96 12.48
CA GLN A 150 27.75 5.23 12.53
C GLN A 150 27.47 6.72 12.26
N PRO A 151 27.43 7.17 10.99
CA PRO A 151 27.09 8.54 10.68
C PRO A 151 25.66 8.89 11.11
N VAL A 152 25.53 10.09 11.64
CA VAL A 152 24.28 10.67 12.16
C VAL A 152 23.84 11.79 11.23
N PHE A 153 22.57 11.77 10.83
CA PHE A 153 21.92 12.85 10.10
C PHE A 153 20.69 13.30 10.87
N ILE A 154 20.49 14.62 11.01
CA ILE A 154 19.34 15.17 11.75
C ILE A 154 18.51 16.10 10.88
N PHE A 155 17.21 16.15 11.13
CA PHE A 155 16.28 17.03 10.45
C PHE A 155 15.43 17.80 11.47
N GLU A 156 15.18 19.07 11.18
CA GLU A 156 14.22 19.94 11.88
C GLU A 156 13.14 20.38 10.87
N SER A 157 11.86 20.40 11.24
CA SER A 157 10.72 20.64 10.35
C SER A 157 9.85 21.79 10.87
N LYS A 158 9.97 22.99 10.29
CA LYS A 158 9.15 24.16 10.66
C LYS A 158 8.16 24.57 9.58
N ASN A 159 6.91 24.16 9.74
CA ASN A 159 5.80 24.52 8.87
C ASN A 159 5.04 25.78 9.33
N TRP A 160 5.78 26.85 9.61
CA TRP A 160 5.21 28.11 10.12
C TRP A 160 4.70 29.02 9.00
N LYS A 161 3.88 30.03 9.36
CA LYS A 161 3.46 31.10 8.45
C LYS A 161 4.63 32.07 8.18
N ASP A 162 5.36 32.40 9.23
CA ASP A 162 6.48 33.32 9.18
C ASP A 162 7.77 32.60 8.75
N LYS A 163 8.73 33.37 8.23
CA LYS A 163 10.00 32.83 7.76
C LYS A 163 10.88 32.38 8.93
N VAL A 164 11.65 31.31 8.72
CA VAL A 164 12.66 30.85 9.69
C VAL A 164 13.69 31.96 9.93
N SER A 165 13.96 32.24 11.20
CA SER A 165 14.83 33.33 11.64
C SER A 165 16.29 32.89 11.80
N LYS A 166 17.18 33.87 12.00
CA LYS A 166 18.59 33.63 12.34
C LYS A 166 18.75 32.76 13.59
N ASN A 167 17.92 32.99 14.61
CA ASN A 167 18.03 32.31 15.89
C ASN A 167 17.68 30.82 15.76
N ASP A 168 16.69 30.48 14.94
CA ASP A 168 16.35 29.08 14.65
C ASP A 168 17.53 28.31 14.05
N ILE A 169 18.27 28.94 13.13
CA ILE A 169 19.46 28.36 12.50
C ILE A 169 20.63 28.26 13.48
N ILE A 170 20.82 29.24 14.38
CA ILE A 170 21.82 29.15 15.46
C ILE A 170 21.55 27.95 16.37
N ILE A 171 20.29 27.81 16.84
CA ILE A 171 19.85 26.70 17.68
C ILE A 171 20.04 25.35 16.96
N PHE A 172 19.73 25.28 15.66
CA PHE A 172 19.93 24.03 14.91
C PHE A 172 21.41 23.72 14.67
N SER A 173 22.28 24.71 14.42
CA SER A 173 23.74 24.50 14.41
C SER A 173 24.26 23.96 15.74
N GLU A 174 23.67 24.36 16.87
CA GLU A 174 23.97 23.78 18.18
C GLU A 174 23.50 22.32 18.28
N LYS A 175 22.27 22.01 17.82
CA LYS A 175 21.78 20.61 17.71
C LYS A 175 22.71 19.73 16.86
N ILE A 176 23.25 20.22 15.73
CA ILE A 176 24.22 19.49 14.89
C ILE A 176 25.53 19.22 15.65
N ARG A 177 26.01 20.17 16.46
CA ARG A 177 27.21 19.98 17.30
C ARG A 177 26.97 18.98 18.42
N ALA A 178 25.87 19.15 19.17
CA ALA A 178 25.45 18.27 20.26
C ALA A 178 25.34 16.81 19.77
N THR A 179 24.62 16.59 18.67
CA THR A 179 24.42 15.25 18.08
C THR A 179 25.66 14.66 17.39
N ASN A 180 26.74 15.44 17.23
CA ASN A 180 27.85 15.18 16.33
C ASN A 180 27.41 14.74 14.92
N ALA A 181 26.34 15.35 14.39
CA ALA A 181 25.80 14.98 13.10
C ALA A 181 26.77 15.32 11.95
N GLN A 182 26.88 14.41 10.99
CA GLN A 182 27.64 14.61 9.75
C GLN A 182 26.98 15.69 8.89
N GLN A 183 25.64 15.67 8.81
CA GLN A 183 24.84 16.71 8.16
C GLN A 183 23.54 16.95 8.95
N GLY A 184 23.12 18.20 9.05
CA GLY A 184 21.80 18.60 9.53
C GLY A 184 20.99 19.28 8.43
N PHE A 185 19.71 18.94 8.32
CA PHE A 185 18.78 19.50 7.35
C PHE A 185 17.68 20.30 8.05
N PHE A 186 17.67 21.61 7.88
CA PHE A 186 16.55 22.43 8.34
C PHE A 186 15.52 22.51 7.22
N VAL A 187 14.28 22.06 7.46
CA VAL A 187 13.20 21.98 6.48
C VAL A 187 12.11 23.00 6.81
N ALA A 188 11.82 23.93 5.89
CA ALA A 188 10.80 24.96 6.12
C ALA A 188 10.27 25.59 4.82
N LYS A 189 9.18 26.35 4.92
CA LYS A 189 8.59 27.06 3.77
C LYS A 189 9.50 28.13 3.17
N SER A 190 10.17 28.92 4.01
CA SER A 190 11.13 29.93 3.58
C SER A 190 11.96 30.46 4.75
N TYR A 191 13.08 31.11 4.42
CA TYR A 191 14.08 31.61 5.36
C TYR A 191 14.24 33.14 5.20
N THR A 192 14.75 33.81 6.23
CA THR A 192 15.24 35.20 6.10
C THR A 192 16.64 35.21 5.51
N SER A 193 17.06 36.35 4.93
CA SER A 193 18.44 36.54 4.45
C SER A 193 19.49 36.28 5.54
N ASP A 194 19.19 36.65 6.78
CA ASP A 194 20.04 36.41 7.95
C ASP A 194 20.13 34.92 8.30
N ALA A 195 19.03 34.17 8.17
CA ALA A 195 19.01 32.72 8.37
C ALA A 195 19.85 32.01 7.30
N GLU A 196 19.73 32.40 6.03
CA GLU A 196 20.56 31.88 4.93
C GLU A 196 22.05 32.24 5.08
N ALA A 197 22.36 33.48 5.51
CA ALA A 197 23.72 33.92 5.77
C ALA A 197 24.35 33.20 6.97
N GLN A 198 23.56 32.92 8.00
CA GLN A 198 24.01 32.15 9.17
C GLN A 198 24.20 30.66 8.83
N ALA A 199 23.32 30.06 8.03
CA ALA A 199 23.43 28.67 7.59
C ALA A 199 24.76 28.41 6.87
N LYS A 200 25.19 29.33 6.00
CA LYS A 200 26.47 29.26 5.26
C LYS A 200 27.72 29.22 6.16
N ARG A 201 27.59 29.44 7.47
CA ARG A 201 28.70 29.39 8.45
C ARG A 201 28.94 27.99 9.05
N ASP A 202 27.99 27.06 8.93
CA ASP A 202 28.20 25.65 9.28
C ASP A 202 28.04 24.79 8.01
N PRO A 203 29.13 24.24 7.43
CA PRO A 203 29.06 23.48 6.18
C PRO A 203 28.26 22.18 6.28
N ARG A 204 27.95 21.73 7.51
CA ARG A 204 27.10 20.57 7.77
C ARG A 204 25.61 20.92 7.74
N LEU A 205 25.24 22.21 7.74
CA LEU A 205 23.85 22.65 7.76
C LEU A 205 23.33 22.91 6.34
N VAL A 206 22.25 22.24 5.96
CA VAL A 206 21.55 22.41 4.67
C VAL A 206 20.16 22.95 4.92
N LEU A 207 19.75 23.95 4.16
CA LEU A 207 18.37 24.46 4.14
C LEU A 207 17.58 23.78 3.02
N LEU A 208 16.40 23.25 3.33
CA LEU A 208 15.50 22.58 2.38
C LEU A 208 14.14 23.28 2.37
N ASN A 209 13.79 23.90 1.23
CA ASN A 209 12.46 24.48 1.06
C ASN A 209 11.39 23.38 0.99
N ALA A 210 10.31 23.55 1.75
CA ALA A 210 9.14 22.67 1.73
C ALA A 210 7.87 23.44 1.33
N THR A 211 7.17 22.96 0.30
CA THR A 211 5.92 23.52 -0.19
C THR A 211 4.75 22.67 0.30
N GLU A 212 3.87 23.25 1.12
CA GLU A 212 2.57 22.67 1.44
C GLU A 212 1.64 22.85 0.23
N LEU A 213 1.14 21.75 -0.34
CA LEU A 213 0.22 21.77 -1.46
C LEU A 213 -1.23 21.81 -0.97
N ASP A 214 -2.13 22.44 -1.73
CA ASP A 214 -3.57 22.41 -1.43
C ASP A 214 -4.11 20.97 -1.64
N SER A 215 -4.47 20.30 -0.55
CA SER A 215 -5.05 18.95 -0.56
C SER A 215 -6.30 18.81 -1.46
N SER A 216 -7.00 19.90 -1.80
CA SER A 216 -8.13 19.88 -2.72
C SER A 216 -7.72 19.89 -4.21
N ALA A 217 -6.50 20.35 -4.52
CA ALA A 217 -5.95 20.40 -5.86
C ALA A 217 -5.04 19.19 -6.20
N VAL A 218 -4.59 18.44 -5.18
CA VAL A 218 -3.75 17.24 -5.37
C VAL A 218 -4.63 16.02 -5.68
N MET A 219 -4.38 15.38 -6.82
CA MET A 219 -5.02 14.11 -7.18
C MET A 219 -4.55 12.98 -6.27
N VAL A 220 -5.47 12.07 -5.93
CA VAL A 220 -5.16 10.86 -5.17
C VAL A 220 -4.23 9.95 -6.00
N PRO A 221 -3.02 9.60 -5.51
CA PRO A 221 -2.09 8.74 -6.24
C PRO A 221 -2.69 7.38 -6.60
N ASN A 222 -2.34 6.89 -7.79
CA ASN A 222 -2.73 5.57 -8.33
C ASN A 222 -4.25 5.27 -8.25
N GLN A 223 -5.08 6.32 -8.24
CA GLN A 223 -6.53 6.24 -8.08
C GLN A 223 -6.96 5.45 -6.82
N PHE A 224 -6.16 5.50 -5.76
CA PHE A 224 -6.41 4.77 -4.51
C PHE A 224 -7.81 5.03 -3.94
N HIS A 225 -8.47 3.97 -3.51
CA HIS A 225 -9.83 3.98 -2.99
C HIS A 225 -10.03 2.82 -2.02
N GLY A 226 -11.09 2.89 -1.22
CA GLY A 226 -11.51 1.80 -0.34
C GLY A 226 -12.59 0.93 -0.99
N LEU A 227 -12.60 -0.35 -0.61
CA LEU A 227 -13.74 -1.23 -0.81
C LEU A 227 -14.33 -1.58 0.55
N HIS A 228 -15.65 -1.48 0.68
CA HIS A 228 -16.40 -2.05 1.79
C HIS A 228 -17.44 -2.99 1.22
N VAL A 229 -17.51 -4.21 1.74
CA VAL A 229 -18.51 -5.21 1.32
C VAL A 229 -19.45 -5.41 2.49
N ASP A 230 -20.75 -5.26 2.24
CA ASP A 230 -21.78 -5.59 3.22
C ASP A 230 -21.79 -7.11 3.46
N GLU A 231 -22.20 -7.55 4.66
CA GLU A 231 -22.54 -8.95 4.87
C GLU A 231 -23.81 -9.30 4.08
N PRO A 232 -23.94 -10.52 3.50
CA PRO A 232 -25.10 -10.89 2.70
C PRO A 232 -26.38 -10.86 3.54
N GLU A 233 -27.41 -10.17 3.05
CA GLU A 233 -28.72 -10.07 3.72
C GLU A 233 -29.46 -11.41 3.71
N GLN A 234 -29.28 -12.21 2.66
CA GLN A 234 -29.83 -13.55 2.48
C GLN A 234 -28.87 -14.44 1.70
N MET A 235 -28.90 -15.75 1.97
CA MET A 235 -28.16 -16.77 1.20
C MET A 235 -29.08 -17.94 0.87
N SER A 236 -28.99 -18.46 -0.35
CA SER A 236 -29.66 -19.68 -0.79
C SER A 236 -28.67 -20.83 -0.86
N LEU A 237 -29.05 -22.00 -0.36
CA LEU A 237 -28.31 -23.24 -0.53
C LEU A 237 -29.23 -24.32 -1.10
N ASP A 238 -29.01 -24.70 -2.35
CA ASP A 238 -29.60 -25.90 -2.92
C ASP A 238 -28.73 -27.12 -2.58
N ILE A 239 -29.35 -28.15 -1.99
CA ILE A 239 -28.71 -29.44 -1.72
C ILE A 239 -29.36 -30.49 -2.61
N ILE A 240 -28.57 -31.13 -3.46
CA ILE A 240 -29.03 -32.11 -4.46
C ILE A 240 -28.56 -33.51 -4.02
N PRO A 241 -29.48 -34.37 -3.56
CA PRO A 241 -29.17 -35.75 -3.19
C PRO A 241 -28.65 -36.59 -4.36
N ALA A 242 -27.85 -37.61 -4.06
CA ALA A 242 -27.27 -38.50 -5.08
C ALA A 242 -28.29 -39.39 -5.79
N ASP A 243 -29.39 -39.75 -5.10
CA ASP A 243 -30.52 -40.49 -5.66
C ASP A 243 -31.42 -39.66 -6.59
N VAL A 244 -31.19 -38.34 -6.70
CA VAL A 244 -32.01 -37.41 -7.48
C VAL A 244 -31.27 -36.90 -8.71
N GLN A 245 -31.67 -37.40 -9.89
CA GLN A 245 -31.20 -36.88 -11.19
C GLN A 245 -31.90 -35.57 -11.59
N ASN A 246 -33.21 -35.47 -11.37
CA ASN A 246 -34.02 -34.30 -11.70
C ASN A 246 -34.86 -33.87 -10.47
N PRO A 247 -34.40 -32.91 -9.66
CA PRO A 247 -35.17 -32.42 -8.51
C PRO A 247 -36.41 -31.65 -9.01
N ARG A 248 -37.59 -32.23 -8.78
CA ARG A 248 -38.90 -31.61 -9.13
C ARG A 248 -39.61 -30.98 -7.92
N THR A 249 -39.06 -31.15 -6.73
CA THR A 249 -39.63 -30.68 -5.45
C THR A 249 -38.50 -30.20 -4.55
N SER A 250 -38.64 -29.00 -4.00
CA SER A 250 -37.78 -28.50 -2.93
C SER A 250 -38.42 -28.77 -1.56
N ARG A 251 -37.59 -28.92 -0.53
CA ARG A 251 -38.02 -28.97 0.88
C ARG A 251 -37.09 -28.07 1.68
N ALA A 252 -37.68 -27.17 2.48
CA ALA A 252 -36.91 -26.33 3.38
C ALA A 252 -36.12 -27.18 4.40
N LEU A 253 -34.86 -26.80 4.62
CA LEU A 253 -33.94 -27.35 5.60
C LEU A 253 -33.53 -26.24 6.55
N ASP A 254 -33.48 -26.51 7.86
CA ASP A 254 -32.80 -25.61 8.80
C ASP A 254 -31.33 -26.03 8.91
N PRO A 255 -30.37 -25.22 8.40
CA PRO A 255 -28.96 -25.58 8.42
C PRO A 255 -28.33 -25.60 9.82
N LYS A 256 -29.02 -25.09 10.86
CA LYS A 256 -28.56 -25.16 12.25
C LYS A 256 -28.82 -26.53 12.90
N HIS A 257 -29.79 -27.28 12.38
CA HIS A 257 -30.24 -28.55 12.93
C HIS A 257 -30.06 -29.72 11.96
N ALA A 258 -29.43 -29.48 10.81
CA ALA A 258 -29.08 -30.51 9.84
C ALA A 258 -27.89 -31.35 10.33
N ASP A 259 -28.02 -32.67 10.34
CA ASP A 259 -26.85 -33.56 10.48
C ASP A 259 -26.08 -33.55 9.17
N PHE A 260 -24.94 -32.87 9.13
CA PHE A 260 -24.06 -32.79 7.98
C PHE A 260 -22.75 -33.50 8.27
N GLN A 261 -22.37 -34.41 7.39
CA GLN A 261 -21.12 -35.15 7.48
C GLN A 261 -20.32 -34.95 6.19
N LEU A 262 -19.05 -34.62 6.35
CA LEU A 262 -18.09 -34.50 5.26
C LEU A 262 -16.94 -35.47 5.51
N ARG A 263 -16.72 -36.41 4.60
CA ARG A 263 -15.71 -37.48 4.68
C ARG A 263 -15.80 -38.29 5.99
N GLY A 264 -17.03 -38.57 6.42
CA GLY A 264 -17.34 -39.28 7.66
C GLY A 264 -17.17 -38.47 8.96
N GLN A 265 -16.81 -37.18 8.86
CA GLN A 265 -16.74 -36.28 10.03
C GLN A 265 -18.01 -35.44 10.11
N SER A 266 -18.72 -35.50 11.24
CA SER A 266 -19.84 -34.59 11.52
C SER A 266 -19.32 -33.17 11.70
N ILE A 267 -19.83 -32.24 10.90
CA ILE A 267 -19.45 -30.83 10.93
C ILE A 267 -20.68 -29.93 10.80
N SER A 268 -20.61 -28.73 11.38
CA SER A 268 -21.68 -27.74 11.33
C SER A 268 -21.92 -27.28 9.89
N LEU A 269 -23.12 -27.57 9.35
CA LEU A 269 -23.50 -27.16 7.99
C LEU A 269 -23.49 -25.63 7.85
N ILE A 270 -23.98 -24.92 8.87
CA ILE A 270 -24.00 -23.45 8.84
C ILE A 270 -22.58 -22.86 8.84
N ASP A 271 -21.62 -23.45 9.55
CA ASP A 271 -20.23 -22.97 9.53
C ASP A 271 -19.53 -23.30 8.21
N PHE A 272 -19.84 -24.45 7.59
CA PHE A 272 -19.37 -24.79 6.25
C PHE A 272 -19.89 -23.80 5.20
N ILE A 273 -21.18 -23.45 5.24
CA ILE A 273 -21.79 -22.43 4.36
C ILE A 273 -21.11 -21.08 4.58
N ASN A 274 -20.96 -20.63 5.83
CA ASN A 274 -20.35 -19.33 6.13
C ASN A 274 -18.89 -19.24 5.67
N ALA A 275 -18.11 -20.32 5.82
CA ALA A 275 -16.74 -20.38 5.33
C ALA A 275 -16.68 -20.33 3.79
N TRP A 276 -17.58 -21.04 3.11
CA TRP A 276 -17.71 -21.02 1.65
C TRP A 276 -18.14 -19.64 1.12
N ALA A 277 -19.17 -19.04 1.71
CA ALA A 277 -19.62 -17.69 1.37
C ALA A 277 -18.51 -16.65 1.57
N THR A 278 -17.74 -16.74 2.67
CA THR A 278 -16.58 -15.87 2.92
C THR A 278 -15.52 -16.04 1.83
N GLN A 279 -15.18 -17.28 1.46
CA GLN A 279 -14.21 -17.57 0.40
C GLN A 279 -14.66 -16.96 -0.94
N LEU A 280 -15.88 -17.27 -1.38
CA LEU A 280 -16.43 -16.80 -2.65
C LEU A 280 -16.50 -15.26 -2.70
N ARG A 281 -16.90 -14.63 -1.58
CA ARG A 281 -16.91 -13.16 -1.45
C ARG A 281 -15.51 -12.57 -1.57
N ASP A 282 -14.52 -13.12 -0.88
CA ASP A 282 -13.15 -12.61 -0.92
C ASP A 282 -12.54 -12.75 -2.32
N GLU A 283 -12.75 -13.89 -3.00
CA GLU A 283 -12.30 -14.13 -4.39
C GLU A 283 -12.95 -13.17 -5.39
N GLN A 284 -14.28 -13.02 -5.36
CA GLN A 284 -15.01 -12.12 -6.26
C GLN A 284 -14.72 -10.64 -5.98
N THR A 285 -14.50 -10.25 -4.72
CA THR A 285 -14.12 -8.87 -4.37
C THR A 285 -12.71 -8.53 -4.86
N GLN A 286 -11.79 -9.50 -4.91
CA GLN A 286 -10.45 -9.30 -5.46
C GLN A 286 -10.45 -9.14 -6.99
N SER A 287 -11.36 -9.82 -7.70
CA SER A 287 -11.51 -9.70 -9.17
C SER A 287 -12.34 -8.49 -9.61
N PHE A 288 -13.07 -7.86 -8.69
CA PHE A 288 -13.97 -6.74 -8.97
C PHE A 288 -13.23 -5.50 -9.51
N LYS A 289 -13.63 -5.05 -10.71
CA LYS A 289 -13.04 -3.90 -11.42
C LYS A 289 -13.52 -2.55 -10.86
N SER A 290 -13.23 -2.31 -9.59
CA SER A 290 -13.66 -1.13 -8.82
C SER A 290 -13.37 0.23 -9.49
N LEU A 291 -12.22 0.37 -10.15
CA LEU A 291 -11.86 1.58 -10.91
C LEU A 291 -12.82 1.87 -12.08
N GLN A 292 -13.43 0.83 -12.67
CA GLN A 292 -14.35 0.94 -13.81
C GLN A 292 -15.82 1.01 -13.35
N ALA A 293 -16.15 0.42 -12.20
CA ALA A 293 -17.50 0.43 -11.64
C ALA A 293 -17.97 1.85 -11.25
N GLY A 294 -17.04 2.69 -10.78
CA GLY A 294 -17.36 4.04 -10.29
C GLY A 294 -17.80 4.05 -8.82
N TRP A 295 -18.08 5.24 -8.31
CA TRP A 295 -18.26 5.48 -6.87
C TRP A 295 -19.64 5.08 -6.34
N GLY A 296 -19.69 4.52 -5.14
CA GLY A 296 -20.93 4.14 -4.45
C GLY A 296 -21.17 2.63 -4.42
N PRO A 297 -22.41 2.20 -4.10
CA PRO A 297 -22.76 0.79 -3.97
C PRO A 297 -22.99 0.12 -5.34
N HIS A 298 -22.48 -1.10 -5.46
CA HIS A 298 -22.69 -2.01 -6.59
C HIS A 298 -23.21 -3.33 -6.05
N MET A 299 -24.22 -3.91 -6.70
CA MET A 299 -24.69 -5.25 -6.34
C MET A 299 -23.91 -6.29 -7.15
N LEU A 300 -23.35 -7.29 -6.47
CA LEU A 300 -22.77 -8.47 -7.09
C LEU A 300 -23.63 -9.68 -6.72
N HIS A 301 -24.06 -10.43 -7.73
CA HIS A 301 -24.58 -11.78 -7.54
C HIS A 301 -23.39 -12.75 -7.47
N LEU A 302 -23.36 -13.57 -6.45
CA LEU A 302 -22.32 -14.58 -6.23
C LEU A 302 -22.98 -15.95 -6.22
N ASP A 303 -22.56 -16.83 -7.12
CA ASP A 303 -22.94 -18.23 -7.16
C ASP A 303 -21.71 -19.14 -7.29
N ASP A 304 -21.78 -20.32 -6.66
CA ASP A 304 -20.76 -21.38 -6.78
C ASP A 304 -21.41 -22.75 -6.55
N GLU A 305 -20.80 -23.80 -7.12
CA GLU A 305 -21.26 -25.18 -7.02
C GLU A 305 -20.15 -26.10 -6.51
N ARG A 306 -20.48 -27.00 -5.58
CA ARG A 306 -19.59 -28.07 -5.11
C ARG A 306 -20.20 -29.42 -5.42
N ASP A 307 -19.52 -30.19 -6.27
CA ASP A 307 -19.79 -31.60 -6.50
C ASP A 307 -19.05 -32.46 -5.46
N PHE A 308 -19.67 -33.57 -5.05
CA PHE A 308 -19.16 -34.49 -4.03
C PHE A 308 -19.16 -35.92 -4.58
N ASN A 309 -18.14 -36.69 -4.23
CA ASN A 309 -18.07 -38.10 -4.57
C ASN A 309 -19.04 -38.94 -3.72
N GLU A 310 -19.30 -40.19 -4.14
CA GLU A 310 -20.15 -41.09 -3.37
C GLU A 310 -19.58 -41.32 -1.95
N GLY A 311 -20.43 -41.14 -0.93
CA GLY A 311 -20.02 -41.21 0.47
C GLY A 311 -19.19 -40.02 0.99
N GLU A 312 -18.84 -39.05 0.15
CA GLU A 312 -18.04 -37.88 0.56
C GLU A 312 -18.84 -36.89 1.39
N ALA A 313 -20.12 -36.65 1.06
CA ALA A 313 -21.00 -35.76 1.82
C ALA A 313 -22.37 -36.40 2.09
N THR A 314 -22.89 -36.25 3.31
CA THR A 314 -24.27 -36.63 3.65
C THR A 314 -24.98 -35.53 4.42
N VAL A 315 -26.28 -35.36 4.17
CA VAL A 315 -27.15 -34.40 4.87
C VAL A 315 -28.39 -35.14 5.37
N ASN A 316 -28.63 -35.11 6.68
CA ASN A 316 -29.64 -35.90 7.38
C ASN A 316 -29.58 -37.40 6.98
N GLY A 317 -28.36 -37.95 6.94
CA GLY A 317 -28.09 -39.34 6.53
C GLY A 317 -28.24 -39.64 5.03
N LYS A 318 -28.63 -38.67 4.18
CA LYS A 318 -28.75 -38.86 2.73
C LYS A 318 -27.47 -38.48 1.99
N PRO A 319 -26.91 -39.34 1.13
CA PRO A 319 -25.79 -38.97 0.26
C PRO A 319 -26.11 -37.73 -0.60
N THR A 320 -25.23 -36.75 -0.55
CA THR A 320 -25.32 -35.50 -1.33
C THR A 320 -24.37 -35.60 -2.51
N ARG A 321 -24.87 -35.32 -3.72
CA ARG A 321 -24.07 -35.28 -4.95
C ARG A 321 -23.56 -33.87 -5.24
N LYS A 322 -24.38 -32.86 -4.97
CA LYS A 322 -24.06 -31.47 -5.27
C LYS A 322 -24.67 -30.52 -4.24
N MET A 323 -23.95 -29.46 -3.92
CA MET A 323 -24.49 -28.26 -3.29
C MET A 323 -24.29 -27.05 -4.21
N ARG A 324 -25.21 -26.09 -4.17
CA ARG A 324 -25.10 -24.81 -4.88
C ARG A 324 -25.39 -23.69 -3.89
N LEU A 325 -24.46 -22.77 -3.75
CA LEU A 325 -24.59 -21.61 -2.88
C LEU A 325 -24.79 -20.38 -3.77
N SER A 326 -25.81 -19.57 -3.51
CA SER A 326 -25.97 -18.28 -4.18
C SER A 326 -26.47 -17.19 -3.24
N PHE A 327 -25.94 -15.97 -3.40
CA PHE A 327 -26.28 -14.81 -2.58
C PHE A 327 -25.86 -13.50 -3.25
N ASP A 328 -26.54 -12.41 -2.87
CA ASP A 328 -26.16 -11.06 -3.31
C ASP A 328 -25.32 -10.37 -2.23
N VAL A 329 -24.29 -9.64 -2.64
CA VAL A 329 -23.54 -8.71 -1.77
C VAL A 329 -23.46 -7.33 -2.38
N ARG A 330 -23.48 -6.31 -1.51
CA ARG A 330 -23.31 -4.92 -1.89
C ARG A 330 -21.86 -4.49 -1.65
N VAL A 331 -21.14 -4.18 -2.72
CA VAL A 331 -19.77 -3.65 -2.70
C VAL A 331 -19.81 -2.13 -2.87
N HIS A 332 -19.36 -1.40 -1.86
CA HIS A 332 -19.24 0.05 -1.88
C HIS A 332 -17.82 0.46 -2.29
N VAL A 333 -17.70 1.15 -3.43
CA VAL A 333 -16.45 1.79 -3.87
C VAL A 333 -16.37 3.18 -3.25
N LEU A 334 -15.45 3.35 -2.30
CA LEU A 334 -15.37 4.50 -1.41
C LEU A 334 -14.26 5.45 -1.85
N LYS A 335 -14.61 6.72 -2.07
CA LYS A 335 -13.65 7.78 -2.40
C LYS A 335 -12.65 7.96 -1.27
N ALA A 336 -11.37 7.91 -1.61
CA ALA A 336 -10.32 8.43 -0.75
C ALA A 336 -10.09 9.93 -1.04
N PHE A 337 -9.50 10.64 -0.09
CA PHE A 337 -9.21 12.07 -0.20
C PHE A 337 -7.79 12.36 0.30
N VAL A 338 -7.08 13.27 -0.37
CA VAL A 338 -5.82 13.79 0.17
C VAL A 338 -6.13 14.60 1.43
N VAL A 339 -5.39 14.34 2.51
CA VAL A 339 -5.48 15.09 3.76
C VAL A 339 -4.25 15.97 4.00
N SER A 340 -3.09 15.56 3.49
CA SER A 340 -1.86 16.34 3.53
C SER A 340 -1.00 16.07 2.29
N ALA A 341 -0.35 17.10 1.76
CA ALA A 341 0.59 16.96 0.66
C ALA A 341 1.72 17.98 0.76
N PHE A 342 2.97 17.51 0.58
CA PHE A 342 4.18 18.32 0.68
C PHE A 342 5.18 17.96 -0.42
N ASP A 343 5.81 18.98 -1.00
CA ASP A 343 7.03 18.86 -1.80
C ASP A 343 8.22 19.36 -1.00
N VAL A 344 9.22 18.50 -0.77
CA VAL A 344 10.49 18.86 -0.12
C VAL A 344 11.57 18.95 -1.20
N ALA A 345 12.08 20.16 -1.42
CA ALA A 345 13.00 20.48 -2.50
C ALA A 345 14.23 19.56 -2.49
N THR A 346 14.60 19.03 -3.66
CA THR A 346 15.72 18.09 -3.87
C THR A 346 15.61 16.75 -3.12
N ARG A 347 14.45 16.43 -2.53
CA ARG A 347 14.21 15.17 -1.81
C ARG A 347 13.06 14.36 -2.42
N GLY A 348 11.87 14.94 -2.46
CA GLY A 348 10.69 14.23 -2.96
C GLY A 348 9.35 14.86 -2.58
N ARG A 349 8.29 14.16 -2.93
CA ARG A 349 6.88 14.47 -2.65
C ARG A 349 6.31 13.46 -1.66
N SER A 350 5.48 13.94 -0.75
CA SER A 350 4.72 13.16 0.22
C SER A 350 3.24 13.50 0.08
N VAL A 351 2.37 12.50 -0.06
CA VAL A 351 0.92 12.66 -0.11
C VAL A 351 0.27 11.68 0.86
N VAL A 352 -0.39 12.18 1.90
CA VAL A 352 -1.18 11.37 2.83
C VAL A 352 -2.63 11.37 2.36
N VAL A 353 -3.16 10.18 2.11
CA VAL A 353 -4.52 9.93 1.66
C VAL A 353 -5.31 9.28 2.79
N LYS A 354 -6.55 9.71 3.00
CA LYS A 354 -7.50 9.13 3.94
C LYS A 354 -8.63 8.45 3.19
N CYS A 355 -8.96 7.22 3.55
CA CYS A 355 -10.20 6.56 3.17
C CYS A 355 -10.95 6.12 4.43
N GLU A 356 -12.24 6.42 4.49
CA GLU A 356 -13.11 6.04 5.60
C GLU A 356 -14.09 4.96 5.13
N THR A 357 -14.04 3.79 5.76
CA THR A 357 -15.08 2.76 5.66
C THR A 357 -15.94 2.78 6.93
N PRO A 358 -17.13 2.16 6.95
CA PRO A 358 -17.94 2.06 8.17
C PRO A 358 -17.25 1.36 9.34
N VAL A 359 -16.20 0.57 9.07
CA VAL A 359 -15.51 -0.26 10.08
C VAL A 359 -14.13 0.29 10.45
N VAL A 360 -13.42 0.92 9.51
CA VAL A 360 -12.02 1.33 9.65
C VAL A 360 -11.71 2.60 8.86
N THR A 361 -10.98 3.53 9.48
CA THR A 361 -10.29 4.61 8.78
C THR A 361 -8.88 4.14 8.40
N ALA A 362 -8.58 4.22 7.10
CA ALA A 362 -7.25 4.00 6.55
C ALA A 362 -6.58 5.34 6.27
N LEU A 363 -5.44 5.60 6.90
CA LEU A 363 -4.47 6.58 6.42
C LEU A 363 -3.40 5.85 5.61
N VAL A 364 -3.14 6.30 4.39
CA VAL A 364 -2.15 5.74 3.47
C VAL A 364 -1.19 6.84 3.05
N HIS A 365 0.07 6.68 3.43
CA HIS A 365 1.13 7.61 3.09
C HIS A 365 1.84 7.19 1.81
N PHE A 366 1.58 7.92 0.72
CA PHE A 366 2.29 7.82 -0.55
C PHE A 366 3.52 8.72 -0.54
N VAL A 367 4.65 8.18 -1.01
CA VAL A 367 5.92 8.90 -1.13
C VAL A 367 6.43 8.71 -2.56
N GLN A 368 6.99 9.77 -3.12
CA GLN A 368 7.71 9.78 -4.40
C GLN A 368 9.05 10.50 -4.16
N VAL A 369 10.17 9.88 -4.55
CA VAL A 369 11.50 10.45 -4.38
C VAL A 369 12.05 10.98 -5.71
N ASP A 370 12.88 12.02 -5.66
CA ASP A 370 13.64 12.47 -6.84
C ASP A 370 14.79 11.49 -7.10
N ALA A 371 14.92 10.99 -8.33
CA ALA A 371 16.01 10.07 -8.70
C ALA A 371 17.40 10.68 -8.42
N ASN A 372 17.54 12.00 -8.52
CA ASN A 372 18.80 12.68 -8.24
C ASN A 372 19.10 12.78 -6.73
N ALA A 373 18.08 12.73 -5.86
CA ALA A 373 18.24 12.66 -4.41
C ALA A 373 18.78 11.28 -3.99
N ALA A 374 18.26 10.24 -4.64
CA ALA A 374 18.70 8.85 -4.55
C ALA A 374 20.03 8.56 -5.29
N GLN A 375 20.72 9.58 -5.81
CA GLN A 375 22.10 9.47 -6.29
C GLN A 375 23.04 10.26 -5.35
N LYS A 376 22.74 11.54 -5.12
CA LYS A 376 23.55 12.47 -4.30
C LYS A 376 23.69 12.09 -2.83
N SER A 377 22.88 11.16 -2.32
CA SER A 377 22.97 10.67 -0.94
C SER A 377 23.76 9.36 -0.81
N ALA A 378 24.25 8.77 -1.90
CA ALA A 378 25.32 7.75 -1.87
C ALA A 378 26.71 8.36 -2.06
N ASP A 379 26.79 9.50 -2.76
CA ASP A 379 28.05 10.21 -3.05
C ASP A 379 28.52 11.12 -1.88
N ARG A 380 27.93 11.01 -0.68
CA ARG A 380 28.17 11.84 0.51
C ARG A 380 28.08 11.05 1.82
#